data_AF-A0A520BYE2-F1
#
_entry.id   AF-A0A520BYE2-F1
#
_cell.length_a   1.000
_cell.length_b   1.000
_cell.length_c   1.000
_cell.angle_alpha   90.00
_cell.angle_beta   90.00
_cell.angle_gamma   90.00
#
_symmetry.space_group_name_H-M   'P 1'
#
loop_
_entity.id
_entity.type
_entity.pdbx_description
1 polymer ?
#
loop_
_entity_poly.entity_id
_entity_poly.type
_entity_poly.pdbx_seq_one_letter_code
_entity_poly.pdbx_strand_id
1 'polypeptide(L)'
;MEKFPELKNEQVALLRADINTGIILDKDYVYATTINQEVYTVFDNVKSAIKFAKSIISERNDVECGIYGNDLVALLILTRDNIGSY
;
A
#
# COMPACT_ATOMS: atom_id res chain seq x y z
N MET A 1 2.56 -2.95 -15.18
CA MET A 1 2.08 -2.44 -13.88
C MET A 1 1.80 -0.95 -13.99
N GLU A 2 0.84 -0.44 -13.23
CA GLU A 2 0.49 0.98 -13.16
C GLU A 2 1.73 1.86 -12.95
N LYS A 3 1.72 3.09 -13.48
CA LYS A 3 2.76 4.07 -13.16
C LYS A 3 2.54 4.60 -11.74
N PHE A 4 3.63 4.93 -11.04
CA PHE A 4 3.53 5.59 -9.73
C PHE A 4 2.76 6.91 -9.87
N PRO A 5 1.79 7.21 -8.98
CA PRO A 5 0.97 8.40 -9.07
C PRO A 5 1.77 9.67 -8.76
N GLU A 6 1.39 10.79 -9.37
CA GLU A 6 1.90 12.11 -8.97
C GLU A 6 1.23 12.54 -7.67
N LEU A 7 2.00 12.72 -6.60
CA LEU A 7 1.49 13.07 -5.28
C LEU A 7 1.67 14.57 -5.00
N LYS A 8 0.65 15.20 -4.40
CA LYS A 8 0.67 16.63 -4.08
C LYS A 8 0.76 16.86 -2.58
N ASN A 9 1.55 17.84 -2.17
CA ASN A 9 1.68 18.26 -0.77
C ASN A 9 2.04 17.08 0.15
N GLU A 10 1.18 16.75 1.11
CA GLU A 10 1.34 15.69 2.10
C GLU A 10 0.75 14.34 1.64
N GLN A 11 0.30 14.25 0.38
CA GLN A 11 -0.27 13.03 -0.15
C GLN A 11 0.73 11.87 -0.14
N VAL A 12 0.19 10.68 0.08
CA VAL A 12 0.93 9.43 0.06
C VAL A 12 0.21 8.39 -0.79
N ALA A 13 0.99 7.50 -1.40
CA ALA A 13 0.47 6.33 -2.09
C ALA A 13 0.60 5.10 -1.19
N LEU A 14 -0.48 4.31 -1.10
CA LEU A 14 -0.47 2.99 -0.48
C LEU A 14 -0.42 1.93 -1.58
N LEU A 15 0.55 1.03 -1.48
CA LEU A 15 0.72 -0.16 -2.33
C LEU A 15 0.43 -1.41 -1.51
N ARG A 16 -0.17 -2.43 -2.12
CA ARG A 16 -0.44 -3.73 -1.50
C ARG A 16 0.47 -4.78 -2.12
N ALA A 17 0.99 -5.69 -1.31
CA ALA A 17 1.74 -6.84 -1.78
C ALA A 17 1.40 -8.08 -0.95
N ASP A 18 1.59 -9.24 -1.57
CA ASP A 18 1.59 -10.52 -0.87
C ASP A 18 2.83 -10.60 0.03
N ILE A 19 2.62 -10.77 1.32
CA ILE A 19 3.68 -10.69 2.33
C ILE A 19 4.76 -11.78 2.18
N ASN A 20 4.42 -12.91 1.57
CA ASN A 20 5.34 -14.03 1.44
C ASN A 20 6.21 -13.93 0.19
N THR A 21 5.71 -13.25 -0.85
CA THR A 21 6.34 -13.21 -2.17
C THR A 21 6.81 -11.82 -2.58
N GLY A 22 6.29 -10.76 -1.95
CA GLY A 22 6.48 -9.38 -2.36
C GLY A 22 5.79 -9.01 -3.67
N ILE A 23 4.96 -9.91 -4.24
CA ILE A 23 4.26 -9.66 -5.50
C ILE A 23 3.15 -8.64 -5.25
N ILE A 24 3.11 -7.62 -6.10
CA ILE A 24 2.15 -6.52 -6.00
C ILE A 24 0.73 -7.00 -6.31
N LEU A 25 -0.20 -6.52 -5.50
CA LEU A 25 -1.63 -6.76 -5.61
C LEU A 25 -2.34 -5.50 -6.09
N ASP A 26 -3.38 -5.69 -6.90
CA ASP A 26 -4.31 -4.62 -7.23
C ASP A 26 -5.29 -4.32 -6.08
N LYS A 27 -6.20 -3.35 -6.28
CA LYS A 27 -7.20 -2.96 -5.29
C LYS A 27 -8.16 -4.08 -4.88
N ASP A 28 -8.32 -5.09 -5.71
CA ASP A 28 -9.16 -6.27 -5.48
C ASP A 28 -8.35 -7.45 -4.91
N TYR A 29 -7.08 -7.21 -4.56
CA TYR A 29 -6.13 -8.17 -4.00
C TYR A 29 -5.78 -9.33 -4.94
N VAL A 30 -5.75 -9.06 -6.24
CA VAL A 30 -5.29 -10.00 -7.27
C VAL A 30 -3.89 -9.59 -7.73
N TYR A 31 -3.03 -10.56 -8.07
CA TYR A 31 -1.70 -10.25 -8.59
C TYR A 31 -1.76 -9.29 -9.79
N ALA A 32 -1.03 -8.19 -9.68
CA ALA A 32 -0.97 -7.16 -10.70
C ALA A 32 -0.09 -7.63 -11.86
N THR A 33 -0.73 -8.13 -12.92
CA THR A 33 -0.05 -8.69 -14.11
C THR A 33 -0.14 -7.76 -15.32
N THR A 34 -0.98 -6.72 -15.25
CA THR A 34 -1.23 -5.78 -16.35
C THR A 34 -0.95 -4.33 -15.94
N ILE A 35 -0.92 -3.41 -16.92
CA ILE A 35 -0.69 -1.98 -16.66
C ILE A 35 -1.95 -1.21 -16.23
N ASN A 36 -3.13 -1.78 -16.42
CA ASN A 36 -4.42 -1.12 -16.16
C ASN A 36 -4.99 -1.46 -14.78
N GLN A 37 -4.36 -2.39 -14.06
CA GLN A 37 -4.73 -2.71 -12.69
C GLN A 37 -4.28 -1.58 -11.78
N GLU A 38 -5.23 -1.07 -10.99
CA GLU A 38 -5.01 -0.05 -9.98
C GLU A 38 -4.33 -0.71 -8.77
N VAL A 39 -3.05 -0.41 -8.55
CA VAL A 39 -2.25 -0.98 -7.46
C VAL A 39 -1.98 0.03 -6.35
N TYR A 40 -2.07 1.33 -6.67
CA TYR A 40 -1.92 2.41 -5.72
C TYR A 40 -3.27 2.93 -5.24
N THR A 41 -3.32 3.33 -3.97
CA THR A 41 -4.42 4.14 -3.44
C THR A 41 -3.83 5.40 -2.82
N VAL A 42 -4.23 6.57 -3.31
CA VAL A 42 -3.70 7.86 -2.86
C VAL A 42 -4.53 8.38 -1.69
N PHE A 43 -3.84 8.88 -0.66
CA PHE A 43 -4.44 9.48 0.53
C PHE A 43 -3.86 10.87 0.76
N ASP A 44 -4.63 11.76 1.39
CA ASP A 44 -4.21 13.13 1.70
C ASP A 44 -3.07 13.22 2.72
N ASN A 45 -2.85 12.16 3.52
CA ASN A 45 -1.77 12.09 4.50
C ASN A 45 -1.49 10.65 4.96
N VAL A 46 -0.33 10.47 5.58
CA VAL A 46 0.15 9.20 6.16
C VAL A 46 -0.86 8.59 7.15
N LYS A 47 -1.51 9.40 7.99
CA LYS A 47 -2.42 8.89 9.04
C LYS A 47 -3.64 8.20 8.43
N SER A 48 -4.20 8.76 7.37
CA SER A 48 -5.31 8.15 6.61
C SER A 48 -4.89 6.84 5.95
N ALA A 49 -3.70 6.80 5.36
CA ALA A 49 -3.15 5.58 4.77
C ALA A 49 -2.90 4.48 5.82
N ILE A 50 -2.34 4.81 6.98
CA ILE A 50 -2.16 3.85 8.10
C ILE A 50 -3.51 3.28 8.55
N LYS A 51 -4.53 4.12 8.72
CA LYS A 51 -5.87 3.67 9.14
C LYS A 51 -6.46 2.68 8.14
N PHE A 52 -6.24 2.91 6.85
CA PHE A 52 -6.72 2.03 5.80
C PHE A 52 -5.89 0.73 5.71
N ALA A 53 -4.56 0.81 5.86
CA ALA A 53 -3.71 -0.37 5.96
C ALA A 53 -4.11 -1.28 7.13
N LYS A 54 -4.47 -0.68 8.28
CA LYS A 54 -4.99 -1.41 9.44
C LYS A 54 -6.22 -2.25 9.11
N SER A 55 -7.20 -1.70 8.41
CA SER A 55 -8.39 -2.47 8.03
C SER A 55 -8.03 -3.65 7.12
N ILE A 56 -7.16 -3.43 6.12
CA ILE A 56 -6.70 -4.50 5.22
C ILE A 56 -6.04 -5.62 6.01
N ILE A 57 -5.02 -5.28 6.81
CA ILE A 57 -4.20 -6.27 7.52
C ILE A 57 -5.02 -7.01 8.59
N SER A 58 -6.03 -6.36 9.17
CA SER A 58 -6.93 -7.02 10.13
C SER A 58 -7.84 -8.07 9.49
N GLU A 59 -8.17 -7.91 8.21
CA GLU A 59 -8.99 -8.84 7.43
C GLU A 59 -8.14 -9.86 6.67
N ARG A 60 -6.88 -9.51 6.34
CA ARG A 60 -6.00 -10.25 5.44
C ARG A 60 -4.58 -10.31 5.99
N ASN A 61 -4.24 -11.45 6.59
CA ASN A 61 -2.92 -11.70 7.18
C ASN A 61 -1.85 -12.13 6.15
N ASP A 62 -2.23 -12.22 4.87
CA ASP A 62 -1.41 -12.54 3.70
C ASP A 62 -0.96 -11.27 2.95
N VAL A 63 -1.41 -10.09 3.39
CA VAL A 63 -1.12 -8.81 2.72
C VAL A 63 -0.22 -7.94 3.58
N GLU A 64 0.76 -7.31 2.96
CA GLU A 64 1.50 -6.17 3.49
C GLU A 64 1.15 -4.90 2.72
N CYS A 65 1.29 -3.74 3.38
CA CYS A 65 1.02 -2.43 2.82
C CYS A 65 2.27 -1.55 2.89
N GLY A 66 2.76 -1.09 1.74
CA GLY A 66 3.80 -0.07 1.66
C GLY A 66 3.18 1.32 1.51
N ILE A 67 3.64 2.30 2.29
CA ILE A 67 3.23 3.71 2.18
C ILE A 67 4.41 4.51 1.65
N TYR A 68 4.20 5.25 0.56
CA TYR A 68 5.22 5.99 -0.17
C TYR A 68 4.84 7.47 -0.24
N GLY A 69 5.85 8.33 -0.06
CA GLY A 69 5.75 9.76 -0.37
C GLY A 69 6.08 10.02 -1.84
N ASN A 70 6.54 11.23 -2.15
CA ASN A 70 6.99 11.59 -3.50
C ASN A 70 8.24 10.81 -3.97
N ASP A 71 8.96 10.22 -3.04
CA ASP A 71 10.15 9.42 -3.32
C ASP A 71 9.76 7.93 -3.42
N LEU A 72 10.47 7.16 -4.26
CA LEU A 72 10.25 5.71 -4.40
C LEU A 72 10.74 4.88 -3.18
N VAL A 73 11.17 5.55 -2.11
CA VAL A 73 11.54 4.91 -0.85
C VAL A 73 10.29 4.85 0.04
N ALA A 74 9.98 3.65 0.54
CA ALA A 74 8.86 3.48 1.45
C ALA A 74 9.07 4.31 2.71
N LEU A 75 8.08 5.13 3.06
CA LEU A 75 8.02 5.82 4.36
C LEU A 75 7.73 4.81 5.46
N LEU A 76 6.83 3.87 5.19
CA LEU A 76 6.42 2.81 6.11
C LEU A 76 6.14 1.52 5.33
N ILE A 77 6.47 0.40 5.95
CA ILE A 77 6.02 -0.93 5.54
C ILE A 77 5.23 -1.52 6.71
N LEU A 78 3.97 -1.81 6.46
CA LEU A 78 3.02 -2.25 7.46
C LEU A 78 2.62 -3.71 7.19
N THR A 79 2.80 -4.54 8.20
CA THR A 79 2.47 -5.96 8.18
C THR A 79 1.66 -6.32 9.41
N ARG A 80 1.09 -7.53 9.44
CA ARG A 80 0.41 -8.05 10.64
C ARG A 80 1.28 -8.04 11.90
N ASP A 81 2.60 -8.08 11.73
CA ASP A 81 3.54 -8.21 12.86
C ASP A 81 3.86 -6.84 13.50
N ASN A 82 3.74 -5.74 12.75
CA ASN A 82 4.13 -4.40 13.23
C ASN A 82 2.98 -3.38 13.29
N ILE A 83 1.81 -3.71 12.73
CA ILE A 83 0.69 -2.77 12.59
C ILE A 83 0.15 -2.25 13.94
N GLY A 84 0.32 -3.02 15.02
CA GLY A 84 -0.10 -2.62 16.37
C GLY A 84 0.74 -1.50 17.00
N SER A 85 1.88 -1.15 16.40
CA SER A 85 2.77 -0.07 16.86
C SER A 85 2.41 1.30 16.29
N TYR A 86 1.45 1.36 15.37
CA TYR A 86 0.93 2.56 14.72
C TYR A 86 -0.54 2.75 15.07
#